data_AF-A0A554K7K7-F1
#
_entry.id   AF-A0A554K7K7-F1
#
_cell.length_a   1.000
_cell.length_b   1.000
_cell.length_c   1.000
_cell.angle_alpha   90.00
_cell.angle_beta   90.00
_cell.angle_gamma   90.00
#
_symmetry.space_group_name_H-M   'P 1'
#
loop_
_entity.id
_entity.type
_entity.pdbx_description
1 polymer ?
#
loop_
_entity_poly.entity_id
_entity_poly.type
_entity_poly.pdbx_seq_one_letter_code
_entity_poly.pdbx_strand_id
1 'polypeptide(L)'
;MEQPVCQQFTIAGHTYGLMSFHEEGEGLVNGDTMVERALKRDANLGEEDGALILEHQDEIPQKFRGEFYLVFAAWHHPSRPQRVACLRWNGFRWCQDWYWLGSSWGGYDRLVRKVSMK
;
A
#
# COMPACT_ATOMS: atom_id res chain seq x y z
N MET A 1 -1.90 10.15 -18.65
CA MET A 1 -0.57 9.56 -18.38
C MET A 1 -0.72 8.63 -17.20
N GLU A 2 -0.56 7.33 -17.39
CA GLU A 2 -0.51 6.35 -16.30
C GLU A 2 0.86 6.49 -15.62
N GLN A 3 0.88 6.79 -14.31
CA GLN A 3 2.13 6.76 -13.55
C GLN A 3 2.64 5.31 -13.49
N PRO A 4 3.94 5.07 -13.72
CA PRO A 4 4.46 3.71 -13.79
C PRO A 4 4.39 3.03 -12.43
N VAL A 5 3.97 1.75 -12.44
CA VAL A 5 4.21 0.85 -11.31
C VAL A 5 5.71 0.66 -11.20
N CYS A 6 6.30 1.11 -10.10
CA CYS A 6 7.74 1.02 -9.93
C CYS A 6 8.18 -0.43 -9.73
N GLN A 7 7.38 -1.25 -9.04
CA GLN A 7 7.72 -2.64 -8.71
C GLN A 7 6.47 -3.52 -8.69
N GLN A 8 6.56 -4.74 -9.22
CA GLN A 8 5.49 -5.74 -9.22
C GLN A 8 5.91 -7.00 -8.45
N PHE A 9 4.93 -7.73 -7.96
CA PHE A 9 5.10 -8.99 -7.25
C PHE A 9 3.84 -9.84 -7.37
N THR A 10 3.97 -11.16 -7.21
CA THR A 10 2.85 -12.10 -7.31
C THR A 10 2.64 -12.76 -5.95
N ILE A 11 1.39 -12.80 -5.51
CA ILE A 11 0.96 -13.42 -4.26
C ILE A 11 -0.25 -14.29 -4.54
N ALA A 12 -0.21 -15.56 -4.16
CA ALA A 12 -1.35 -16.50 -4.32
C ALA A 12 -1.91 -16.54 -5.76
N GLY A 13 -1.06 -16.38 -6.77
CA GLY A 13 -1.45 -16.32 -8.19
C GLY A 13 -2.02 -14.97 -8.66
N HIS A 14 -2.13 -13.96 -7.79
CA HIS A 14 -2.51 -12.60 -8.14
C HIS A 14 -1.28 -11.70 -8.26
N THR A 15 -1.22 -10.87 -9.31
CA THR A 15 -0.14 -9.89 -9.48
C THR A 15 -0.53 -8.55 -8.88
N TYR A 16 0.35 -8.01 -8.05
CA TYR A 16 0.22 -6.71 -7.40
C TYR A 16 1.35 -5.77 -7.84
N GLY A 17 1.07 -4.48 -7.79
CA GLY A 17 2.01 -3.41 -8.11
C GLY A 17 2.13 -2.41 -6.96
N LEU A 18 3.34 -1.91 -6.76
CA LEU A 18 3.64 -0.79 -5.86
C LEU A 18 3.70 0.52 -6.64
N MET A 19 2.97 1.51 -6.14
CA MET A 19 2.83 2.82 -6.75
C MET A 19 3.12 3.94 -5.74
N SER A 20 3.78 5.00 -6.20
CA SER A 20 3.91 6.24 -5.44
C SER A 20 2.64 7.08 -5.60
N PHE A 21 2.20 7.75 -4.54
CA PHE A 21 1.12 8.73 -4.61
C PHE A 21 1.61 10.15 -4.89
N HIS A 22 2.92 10.40 -4.84
CA HIS A 22 3.50 11.74 -5.04
C HIS A 22 3.35 12.21 -6.50
N GLU A 23 3.18 13.51 -6.65
CA GLU A 23 3.33 14.26 -7.89
C GLU A 23 4.68 14.99 -7.90
N GLU A 24 5.03 15.61 -9.03
CA GLU A 24 6.33 16.24 -9.21
C GLU A 24 6.58 17.35 -8.17
N GLY A 25 7.71 17.28 -7.48
CA GLY A 25 8.10 18.24 -6.44
C GLY A 25 7.54 17.94 -5.04
N GLU A 26 6.74 16.90 -4.86
CA GLU A 26 6.18 16.53 -3.56
C GLU A 26 7.08 15.53 -2.80
N GLY A 27 7.39 15.83 -1.54
CA GLY A 27 8.05 14.89 -0.62
C GLY A 27 7.13 14.27 0.44
N LEU A 28 6.03 14.96 0.76
CA LEU A 28 5.03 14.55 1.73
C LEU A 28 3.65 15.03 1.29
N VAL A 29 2.61 14.25 1.54
CA VAL A 29 1.20 14.66 1.38
C VAL A 29 0.38 14.25 2.59
N ASN A 30 -0.82 14.82 2.75
CA ASN A 30 -1.76 14.37 3.78
C ASN A 30 -2.41 13.03 3.36
N GLY A 31 -2.98 12.30 4.32
CA GLY A 31 -3.60 11.00 4.03
C GLY A 31 -4.85 11.11 3.16
N ASP A 32 -5.60 12.20 3.26
CA ASP A 32 -6.80 12.39 2.43
C ASP A 32 -6.43 12.51 0.95
N THR A 33 -5.38 13.27 0.62
CA THR A 33 -4.81 13.36 -0.74
C THR A 33 -4.24 12.01 -1.18
N MET A 34 -3.56 11.27 -0.30
CA MET A 34 -3.10 9.92 -0.62
C MET A 34 -4.27 9.00 -1.00
N VAL A 35 -5.36 8.99 -0.22
CA VAL A 35 -6.56 8.17 -0.48
C VAL A 35 -7.26 8.62 -1.76
N GLU A 36 -7.43 9.92 -1.98
CA GLU A 36 -8.02 10.47 -3.21
C GLU A 36 -7.23 10.03 -4.45
N ARG A 37 -5.89 10.08 -4.38
CA ARG A 37 -5.02 9.63 -5.47
C ARG A 37 -5.02 8.12 -5.63
N ALA A 38 -5.15 7.36 -4.54
CA ALA A 38 -5.32 5.92 -4.60
C ALA A 38 -6.58 5.54 -5.39
N LEU A 39 -7.72 6.19 -5.09
CA LEU A 39 -8.97 6.01 -5.82
C LEU A 39 -8.83 6.37 -7.30
N LYS A 40 -8.21 7.51 -7.62
CA LYS A 40 -8.00 7.96 -9.01
C LYS A 40 -7.11 7.01 -9.82
N ARG A 41 -6.24 6.24 -9.16
CA ARG A 41 -5.23 5.37 -9.79
C ARG A 41 -5.55 3.88 -9.67
N ASP A 42 -6.74 3.54 -9.20
CA ASP A 42 -7.19 2.15 -8.97
C ASP A 42 -6.22 1.38 -8.04
N ALA A 43 -5.72 2.09 -7.02
CA ALA A 43 -4.77 1.61 -6.02
C ALA A 43 -5.36 1.65 -4.60
N ASN A 44 -6.68 1.54 -4.51
CA ASN A 44 -7.47 1.60 -3.29
C ASN A 44 -7.86 0.20 -2.79
N LEU A 45 -6.90 -0.72 -2.71
CA LEU A 45 -7.16 -2.06 -2.20
C LEU A 45 -7.58 -2.04 -0.72
N GLY A 46 -8.47 -2.98 -0.37
CA GLY A 46 -9.09 -3.09 0.95
C GLY A 46 -8.62 -4.31 1.75
N GLU A 47 -9.42 -4.68 2.74
CA GLU A 47 -9.13 -5.75 3.70
C GLU A 47 -8.89 -7.11 3.05
N GLU A 48 -9.70 -7.50 2.07
CA GLU A 48 -9.61 -8.82 1.44
C GLU A 48 -8.23 -9.05 0.79
N ASP A 49 -7.77 -8.13 -0.06
CA ASP A 49 -6.45 -8.22 -0.69
C ASP A 49 -5.32 -8.05 0.35
N GLY A 50 -5.50 -7.18 1.33
CA GLY A 50 -4.49 -6.98 2.38
C GLY A 50 -4.29 -8.20 3.28
N ALA A 51 -5.38 -8.88 3.65
CA ALA A 51 -5.35 -10.11 4.43
C ALA A 51 -4.72 -11.26 3.63
N LEU A 52 -5.09 -11.40 2.34
CA LEU A 52 -4.49 -12.39 1.46
C LEU A 52 -2.97 -12.20 1.34
N ILE A 53 -2.52 -10.95 1.15
CA ILE A 53 -1.09 -10.63 1.08
C ILE A 53 -0.37 -10.97 2.39
N LEU A 54 -1.02 -10.75 3.53
CA LEU A 54 -0.44 -11.05 4.84
C LEU A 54 -0.38 -12.57 5.13
N GLU A 55 -1.37 -13.33 4.68
CA GLU A 55 -1.40 -14.80 4.78
C GLU A 55 -0.25 -15.43 3.96
N HIS A 56 0.03 -14.87 2.79
CA HIS A 56 1.11 -15.30 1.89
C HIS A 56 2.37 -14.43 2.00
N GLN A 57 2.64 -13.86 3.17
CA GLN A 57 3.69 -12.86 3.34
C GLN A 57 5.11 -13.32 2.99
N ASP A 58 5.36 -14.63 2.97
CA ASP A 58 6.65 -15.23 2.56
C ASP A 58 6.93 -15.06 1.06
N GLU A 59 5.88 -14.86 0.25
CA GLU A 59 5.96 -14.59 -1.19
C GLU A 59 6.30 -13.11 -1.47
N ILE A 60 6.17 -12.22 -0.48
CA ILE A 60 6.51 -10.80 -0.64
C ILE A 60 8.03 -10.66 -0.86
N PRO A 61 8.47 -9.99 -1.94
CA PRO A 61 9.89 -9.86 -2.26
C PRO A 61 10.73 -9.33 -1.10
N GLN A 62 11.84 -10.02 -0.82
CA GLN A 62 12.72 -9.65 0.30
C GLN A 62 13.28 -8.22 0.18
N LYS A 63 13.45 -7.71 -1.06
CA LYS A 63 13.88 -6.33 -1.32
C LYS A 63 12.93 -5.25 -0.81
N PHE A 64 11.67 -5.59 -0.48
CA PHE A 64 10.72 -4.63 0.09
C PHE A 64 10.87 -4.52 1.61
N ARG A 65 11.54 -5.48 2.25
CA ARG A 65 11.67 -5.56 3.70
C ARG A 65 12.52 -4.40 4.22
N GLY A 66 11.91 -3.52 5.00
CA GLY A 66 12.56 -2.32 5.55
C GLY A 66 12.66 -1.15 4.56
N GLU A 67 12.35 -1.37 3.29
CA GLU A 67 12.38 -0.35 2.24
C GLU A 67 11.01 0.33 2.08
N PHE A 68 9.91 -0.43 2.17
CA PHE A 68 8.57 0.11 1.94
C PHE A 68 7.58 -0.22 3.05
N TYR A 69 6.63 0.70 3.24
CA TYR A 69 5.35 0.45 3.90
C TYR A 69 4.29 0.20 2.83
N LEU A 70 3.65 -0.97 2.88
CA LEU A 70 2.61 -1.33 1.91
C LEU A 70 1.26 -0.81 2.41
N VAL A 71 0.68 0.16 1.70
CA VAL A 71 -0.52 0.89 2.13
C VAL A 71 -1.75 0.37 1.41
N PHE A 72 -2.80 0.06 2.19
CA PHE A 72 -4.11 -0.39 1.72
C PHE A 72 -5.14 0.68 2.00
N ALA A 73 -5.31 1.62 1.06
CA ALA A 73 -6.05 2.86 1.30
C ALA A 73 -7.55 2.67 1.59
N ALA A 74 -8.16 1.54 1.22
CA ALA A 74 -9.54 1.22 1.54
C ALA A 74 -9.70 0.28 2.75
N TRP A 75 -8.59 -0.19 3.33
CA TRP A 75 -8.64 -1.02 4.53
C TRP A 75 -8.62 -0.13 5.77
N HIS A 76 -9.81 0.28 6.21
CA HIS A 76 -9.97 1.16 7.38
C HIS A 76 -10.04 0.38 8.69
N HIS A 77 -9.55 0.98 9.77
CA HIS A 77 -9.66 0.38 11.10
C HIS A 77 -11.15 0.30 11.53
N PRO A 78 -11.66 -0.84 12.00
CA PRO A 78 -13.09 -1.05 12.28
C PRO A 78 -13.74 -0.02 13.22
N SER A 79 -13.05 0.38 14.29
CA SER A 79 -13.53 1.40 15.25
C SER A 79 -12.92 2.79 15.09
N ARG A 80 -11.99 2.98 14.15
CA ARG A 80 -11.25 4.24 13.96
C ARG A 80 -11.07 4.50 12.46
N PRO A 81 -12.15 4.82 11.72
CA PRO A 81 -12.14 4.90 10.26
C PRO A 81 -11.11 5.88 9.68
N GLN A 82 -10.66 6.84 10.46
CA GLN A 82 -9.57 7.76 10.12
C GLN A 82 -8.17 7.11 10.15
N ARG A 83 -8.09 5.78 10.33
CA ARG A 83 -6.87 4.99 10.21
C ARG A 83 -7.00 3.97 9.10
N VAL A 84 -5.93 3.79 8.34
CA VAL A 84 -5.82 2.77 7.29
C VAL A 84 -4.75 1.75 7.62
N ALA A 85 -4.88 0.56 7.07
CA ALA A 85 -3.93 -0.52 7.26
C ALA A 85 -2.65 -0.27 6.46
N CYS A 86 -1.51 -0.52 7.10
CA CYS A 86 -0.23 -0.62 6.42
C CYS A 86 0.49 -1.89 6.85
N LEU A 87 1.19 -2.54 5.92
CA LEU A 87 2.08 -3.64 6.24
C LEU A 87 3.51 -3.12 6.32
N ARG A 88 4.18 -3.40 7.43
CA ARG A 88 5.60 -3.09 7.65
C ARG A 88 6.37 -4.37 7.94
N TRP A 89 7.62 -4.42 7.50
CA TRP A 89 8.53 -5.45 7.95
C TRP A 89 9.02 -5.12 9.37
N ASN A 90 8.79 -6.02 10.32
CA ASN A 90 9.27 -5.90 11.69
C ASN A 90 9.49 -7.27 12.32
N GLY A 91 10.60 -7.46 13.03
CA GLY A 91 10.86 -8.70 13.77
C GLY A 91 10.81 -9.96 12.89
N PHE A 92 11.39 -9.89 11.69
CA PHE A 92 11.45 -10.98 10.70
C PHE A 92 10.11 -11.42 10.09
N ARG A 93 9.07 -10.57 10.15
CA ARG A 93 7.78 -10.82 9.49
C ARG A 93 7.13 -9.52 9.00
N TRP A 94 6.14 -9.64 8.13
CA TRP A 94 5.25 -8.53 7.81
C TRP A 94 4.18 -8.44 8.90
N CYS A 95 3.98 -7.23 9.43
CA CYS A 95 2.98 -6.94 10.43
C CYS A 95 1.99 -5.91 9.88
N GLN A 96 0.71 -6.15 10.12
CA GLN A 96 -0.34 -5.17 9.89
C GLN A 96 -0.37 -4.18 11.05
N ASP A 97 -0.32 -2.90 10.71
CA ASP A 97 -0.45 -1.76 11.63
C ASP A 97 -1.53 -0.80 11.12
N TRP A 98 -1.96 0.11 12.00
CA TRP A 98 -3.01 1.10 11.71
C TRP A 98 -2.49 2.53 11.80
N TYR A 99 -2.35 3.20 10.66
CA TYR A 99 -1.79 4.55 10.56
C TYR A 99 -2.86 5.60 10.36
N TRP A 100 -2.67 6.75 10.99
CA TRP A 100 -3.65 7.85 11.00
C TRP A 100 -3.58 8.65 9.69
N LEU A 101 -4.73 8.87 9.05
CA LEU A 101 -4.81 9.60 7.78
C LEU A 101 -4.42 11.09 7.92
N GLY A 102 -4.67 11.72 9.08
CA GLY A 102 -4.23 13.10 9.33
C GLY A 102 -2.72 13.26 9.56
N SER A 103 -1.91 12.20 9.43
CA SER A 103 -0.45 12.27 9.42
C SER A 103 0.08 12.64 8.03
N SER A 104 1.36 13.00 7.96
CA SER A 104 2.07 13.15 6.69
C SER A 104 2.54 11.79 6.18
N TRP A 105 2.27 11.52 4.90
CA TRP A 105 2.65 10.31 4.18
C TRP A 105 3.72 10.66 3.16
N GLY A 106 4.71 9.79 2.98
CA GLY A 106 5.95 10.16 2.31
C GLY A 106 6.56 9.07 1.43
N GLY A 107 7.80 9.33 1.02
CA GLY A 107 8.50 8.58 -0.02
C GLY A 107 8.72 7.08 0.24
N TYR A 108 8.48 6.57 1.45
CA TYR A 108 8.55 5.12 1.77
C TYR A 108 7.21 4.41 1.70
N ASP A 109 6.10 5.16 1.69
CA ASP A 109 4.76 4.62 1.62
C ASP A 109 4.41 4.29 0.17
N ARG A 110 3.92 3.06 -0.06
CA ARG A 110 3.56 2.57 -1.40
C ARG A 110 2.13 2.08 -1.39
N LEU A 111 1.31 2.67 -2.25
CA LEU A 111 -0.02 2.13 -2.51
C LEU A 111 0.12 0.79 -3.22
N VAL A 112 -0.61 -0.21 -2.71
CA VAL A 112 -0.72 -1.50 -3.37
C VAL A 112 -1.91 -1.45 -4.32
N ARG A 113 -1.70 -1.88 -5.57
CA ARG A 113 -2.75 -2.03 -6.57
C ARG A 113 -2.74 -3.42 -7.18
N LYS A 114 -3.89 -3.91 -7.61
CA LYS A 114 -4.00 -5.17 -8.35
C LYS A 114 -3.65 -4.91 -9.82
N VAL A 115 -2.84 -5.76 -10.41
CA VAL A 115 -2.52 -5.70 -11.84
C VAL A 115 -3.39 -6.73 -12.53
N SER A 116 -4.48 -6.27 -13.15
CA SER A 116 -5.30 -7.12 -13.99
C SER A 116 -4.49 -7.54 -15.22
N MET A 117 -4.36 -8.85 -15.45
CA MET A 117 -3.93 -9.37 -16.75
C MET A 117 -5.04 -9.03 -17.75
N LYS A 118 -4.69 -8.26 -18.79
CA LYS A 118 -5.54 -8.06 -19.96
C LYS A 118 -5.57 -9.30 -20.83
#